data_AF-A0A7X1HVG2-F1
#
_entry.id   AF-A0A7X1HVG2-F1
#
_cell.length_a   1.000
_cell.length_b   1.000
_cell.length_c   1.000
_cell.angle_alpha   90.00
_cell.angle_beta   90.00
_cell.angle_gamma   90.00
#
_symmetry.space_group_name_H-M   'P 1'
#
loop_
_entity.id
_entity.type
_entity.pdbx_description
1 polymer ?
#
loop_
_entity_poly.entity_id
_entity_poly.type
_entity_poly.pdbx_seq_one_letter_code
_entity_poly.pdbx_strand_id
1 'polypeptide(L)' 'MDMDDPQDVGAAFWAQVLGVTIREEPPPPDSPLGRVQAFTARYGQDALRPEHIRAAIEGRPLLPSE' A
#
# COMPACT_ATOMS: atom_id res chain seq x y z
N MET A 1 3.78 15.85 4.13
CA MET A 1 3.99 16.18 2.71
C MET A 1 4.87 17.42 2.64
N ASP A 2 5.87 17.41 1.79
CA ASP A 2 6.75 18.54 1.49
C ASP A 2 6.34 19.17 0.15
N MET A 3 5.80 20.39 0.19
CA MET A 3 5.33 21.08 -1.03
C MET A 3 6.47 21.70 -1.86
N ASP A 4 7.71 21.61 -1.38
CA ASP A 4 8.90 21.94 -2.15
C ASP A 4 9.49 20.71 -2.88
N ASP A 5 9.01 19.49 -2.60
CA ASP A 5 9.36 18.27 -3.34
C ASP A 5 8.44 18.09 -4.58
N PRO A 6 9.01 18.01 -5.80
CA PRO A 6 8.24 17.78 -7.02
C PRO A 6 7.35 16.52 -7.02
N GLN A 7 7.74 15.46 -6.30
CA GLN A 7 6.96 14.22 -6.20
C GLN A 7 5.71 14.42 -5.35
N ASP A 8 5.85 15.11 -4.22
CA ASP A 8 4.75 15.39 -3.32
C ASP A 8 3.75 16.37 -3.95
N VAL A 9 4.25 17.38 -4.67
CA VAL A 9 3.40 18.28 -5.48
C VAL A 9 2.64 17.49 -6.55
N GLY A 10 3.33 16.60 -7.26
CA GLY A 10 2.71 15.75 -8.29
C GLY A 10 1.63 14.84 -7.72
N ALA A 11 1.90 14.21 -6.58
CA ALA A 11 0.93 13.36 -5.88
C ALA A 11 -0.30 14.16 -5.43
N ALA A 12 -0.10 15.34 -4.83
CA ALA A 12 -1.19 16.22 -4.41
C ALA A 12 -2.06 16.68 -5.59
N PHE A 13 -1.44 17.04 -6.72
CA PHE A 13 -2.16 17.38 -7.95
C PHE A 13 -3.05 16.23 -8.43
N TRP A 14 -2.50 15.00 -8.53
CA TRP A 14 -3.29 13.85 -8.98
C TRP A 14 -4.36 13.45 -7.98
N ALA A 15 -4.12 13.59 -6.67
CA ALA A 15 -5.14 13.36 -5.65
C ALA A 15 -6.35 14.28 -5.87
N GLN A 16 -6.12 15.57 -6.14
CA GLN A 16 -7.16 16.53 -6.48
C GLN A 16 -7.90 16.15 -7.77
N VAL A 17 -7.17 15.79 -8.84
CA VAL A 17 -7.76 15.43 -10.15
C VAL A 17 -8.63 14.17 -10.05
N LEU A 18 -8.19 13.17 -9.28
CA LEU A 18 -8.87 11.89 -9.12
C LEU A 18 -9.93 11.89 -8.01
N GLY A 19 -10.03 12.97 -7.23
CA GLY A 19 -10.96 13.07 -6.09
C GLY A 19 -10.62 12.10 -4.96
N VAL A 20 -9.34 11.78 -4.77
CA VAL A 20 -8.85 10.90 -3.70
C VAL A 20 -8.10 11.70 -2.63
N THR A 21 -7.91 11.09 -1.46
CA THR A 21 -7.16 11.70 -0.36
C THR A 21 -5.89 10.90 -0.10
N ILE A 22 -4.76 11.59 0.00
CA ILE A 22 -3.50 11.01 0.44
C ILE A 22 -3.51 11.00 1.97
N ARG A 23 -3.21 9.84 2.56
CA ARG A 23 -3.06 9.67 4.00
C ARG A 23 -1.60 9.43 4.33
N GLU A 24 -1.10 10.12 5.34
CA GLU A 24 0.27 9.95 5.84
C GLU A 24 0.32 8.98 7.03
N GLU A 25 -0.83 8.71 7.63
CA GLU A 25 -0.93 7.72 8.71
C GLU A 25 -0.74 6.29 8.18
N PRO A 26 -0.33 5.35 9.06
CA PRO A 26 -0.31 3.94 8.70
C PRO A 26 -1.67 3.48 8.12
N PRO A 27 -1.65 2.61 7.10
CA PRO A 27 -2.88 2.11 6.51
C PRO A 27 -3.66 1.30 7.56
N PRO A 28 -5.02 1.31 7.50
CA PRO A 28 -5.83 0.46 8.35
C PRO A 28 -5.40 -1.02 8.24
N PRO A 29 -5.29 -1.77 9.36
CA PRO A 29 -4.77 -3.15 9.34
C PRO A 29 -5.54 -4.11 8.42
N ASP A 30 -6.83 -3.86 8.24
CA ASP A 30 -7.76 -4.63 7.41
C ASP A 30 -7.79 -4.19 5.93
N SER A 31 -7.21 -3.03 5.62
CA SER A 31 -7.06 -2.57 4.23
C SER A 31 -6.13 -3.51 3.44
N PRO A 32 -6.24 -3.56 2.10
CA PRO A 32 -5.31 -4.33 1.26
C PRO A 32 -3.83 -4.01 1.58
N LEU A 33 -3.48 -2.73 1.70
CA LEU A 33 -2.11 -2.32 2.01
C LEU A 33 -1.69 -2.70 3.43
N GLY A 34 -2.58 -2.55 4.42
CA GLY A 34 -2.32 -2.98 5.80
C GLY A 34 -2.05 -4.47 5.91
N ARG A 35 -2.78 -5.29 5.17
CA ARG A 35 -2.55 -6.75 5.09
C ARG A 35 -1.21 -7.09 4.45
N VAL A 36 -0.80 -6.38 3.40
CA VAL A 36 0.52 -6.54 2.77
C VAL A 36 1.63 -6.14 3.73
N GLN A 37 1.49 -5.01 4.44
CA GLN A 37 2.47 -4.58 5.45
C GLN A 37 2.61 -5.60 6.59
N ALA A 38 1.49 -6.17 7.07
CA ALA A 38 1.53 -7.22 8.08
C ALA A 38 2.25 -8.49 7.58
N PHE A 39 2.03 -8.87 6.32
CA PHE A 39 2.72 -10.01 5.70
C PHE A 39 4.23 -9.77 5.60
N THR A 40 4.67 -8.62 5.09
CA THR A 40 6.10 -8.33 4.93
C THR A 40 6.81 -8.11 6.26
N ALA A 41 6.12 -7.59 7.28
CA ALA A 41 6.66 -7.52 8.63
C ALA A 41 6.96 -8.91 9.23
N ARG A 42 6.17 -9.93 8.84
CA ARG A 42 6.33 -11.30 9.34
C ARG A 42 7.32 -12.15 8.53
N TYR A 43 7.29 -12.04 7.21
CA TYR A 43 8.03 -12.93 6.30
C TYR A 43 9.18 -12.23 5.54
N GLY A 44 9.35 -10.93 5.73
CA GLY A 44 10.30 -10.12 4.98
C GLY A 44 9.74 -9.59 3.66
N GLN A 45 10.36 -8.54 3.12
CA GLN A 45 9.97 -7.97 1.83
C GLN A 45 10.28 -8.92 0.66
N ASP A 46 11.33 -9.74 0.76
CA ASP A 46 11.71 -10.70 -0.28
C ASP A 46 10.68 -11.82 -0.48
N ALA A 47 9.83 -12.06 0.52
CA ALA A 47 8.71 -13.00 0.40
C ALA A 47 7.51 -12.41 -0.36
N LEU A 48 7.48 -11.09 -0.62
CA LEU A 48 6.36 -10.44 -1.29
C LEU A 48 6.39 -10.73 -2.79
N ARG A 49 5.29 -11.26 -3.30
CA ARG A 49 5.11 -11.56 -4.72
C ARG A 49 3.86 -10.88 -5.26
N PRO A 50 3.74 -10.67 -6.59
CA PRO A 50 2.57 -10.02 -7.19
C PRO A 50 1.24 -10.68 -6.82
N GLU A 51 1.23 -12.00 -6.60
CA GLU A 51 0.03 -12.75 -6.19
C GLU A 51 -0.49 -12.31 -4.82
N HIS A 52 0.39 -11.86 -3.91
CA HIS A 52 -0.01 -11.37 -2.60
C HIS A 52 -0.73 -10.02 -2.69
N ILE A 53 -0.33 -9.16 -3.63
CA ILE A 53 -1.02 -7.90 -3.90
C ILE A 53 -2.43 -8.18 -4.42
N ARG A 54 -2.54 -9.11 -5.37
CA ARG A 54 -3.85 -9.53 -5.90
C ARG A 54 -4.73 -10.15 -4.83
N ALA A 55 -4.18 -11.04 -3.99
CA ALA A 55 -4.90 -11.62 -2.86
C ALA A 55 -5.38 -10.55 -1.88
N ALA A 56 -4.54 -9.55 -1.57
CA ALA A 56 -4.90 -8.44 -0.68
C ALA A 56 -6.05 -7.59 -1.23
N ILE A 57 -6.07 -7.33 -2.54
CA ILE A 57 -7.16 -6.59 -3.21
C ILE A 57 -8.45 -7.40 -3.20
N GLU A 58 -8.37 -8.70 -3.50
CA GLU A 58 -9.51 -9.62 -3.55
C GLU A 58 -10.00 -10.06 -2.16
N GLY A 59 -9.32 -9.65 -1.08
CA GLY A 59 -9.66 -10.03 0.28
C GLY A 59 -9.32 -11.48 0.65
N ARG A 60 -8.47 -12.13 -0.14
CA ARG A 60 -8.01 -13.50 0.11
C ARG A 60 -6.80 -13.52 1.06
N PRO A 61 -6.54 -14.63 1.77
CA PRO A 61 -5.36 -14.79 2.60
C PRO A 61 -4.05 -14.63 1.80
N LEU A 62 -3.05 -13.99 2.41
CA LEU A 62 -1.69 -13.91 1.88
C LEU A 62 -0.88 -15.08 2.46
N LEU A 63 -0.67 -16.10 1.63
CA LEU A 63 0.06 -17.30 2.02
C LEU A 63 1.54 -17.15 1.66
N PRO A 64 2.47 -17.61 2.52
CA PRO A 64 3.87 -17.65 2.14
C PRO A 64 4.07 -18.59 0.95
N SER A 65 5.08 -18.28 0.17
CA SER A 65 5.68 -19.18 -0.79
C SER A 65 6.13 -20.49 -0.14
N GLU A 66 5.84 -21.62 -0.77
CA GLU A 66 6.65 -22.84 -0.57
C GLU A 66 8.09 -22.61 -1.05
#